data_AF-A0A3L7J1E8-F1
#
_entry.id   AF-A0A3L7J1E8-F1
#
_cell.length_a   1.000
_cell.length_b   1.000
_cell.length_c   1.000
_cell.angle_alpha   90.00
_cell.angle_beta   90.00
_cell.angle_gamma   90.00
#
_symmetry.space_group_name_H-M   'P 1'
#
loop_
_entity.id
_entity.type
_entity.pdbx_description
1 polymer ?
#
loop_
_entity_poly.entity_id
_entity_poly.type
_entity_poly.pdbx_seq_one_letter_code
_entity_poly.pdbx_strand_id
1 'polypeptide(L)'
;MGKDMTLLQDRATKPVLEILAISDHEWRVCDGRFAQRDAPRMLGYIDRTSAGYELVRLQHEPRVQIFDSLKGALDALIEPSSDELPGG
;
A
#
# COMPACT_ATOMS: atom_id res chain seq x y z
N MET A 1 16.35 0.55 37.97
CA MET A 1 15.88 1.64 37.07
C MET A 1 15.69 1.08 35.68
N GLY A 2 14.46 1.19 35.15
CA GLY A 2 14.02 0.61 33.89
C GLY A 2 14.68 1.26 32.69
N LYS A 3 14.94 0.43 31.67
CA LYS A 3 15.31 0.87 30.33
C LYS A 3 14.01 0.98 29.54
N ASP A 4 13.33 2.10 29.62
CA ASP A 4 12.38 2.50 28.56
C ASP A 4 13.18 2.46 27.25
N MET A 5 13.00 1.53 26.29
CA MET A 5 11.78 1.02 25.68
C MET A 5 10.81 2.14 25.30
N THR A 6 11.26 3.05 24.43
CA THR A 6 10.38 3.50 23.35
C THR A 6 11.20 3.79 22.10
N LEU A 7 10.99 2.94 21.11
CA LEU A 7 11.30 3.16 19.71
C LEU A 7 10.78 4.54 19.28
N LEU A 8 11.66 5.50 19.12
CA LEU A 8 11.41 6.64 18.23
C LEU A 8 12.28 6.44 16.99
N GLN A 9 12.06 5.32 16.29
CA GLN A 9 12.46 5.24 14.90
C GLN A 9 11.50 6.12 14.10
N ASP A 10 11.91 7.38 14.00
CA ASP A 10 11.76 8.28 12.86
C ASP A 10 10.50 8.12 12.00
N ARG A 11 9.48 8.91 12.40
CA ARG A 11 8.60 9.72 11.54
C ARG A 11 8.54 9.32 10.06
N ALA A 12 7.49 8.58 9.67
CA ALA A 12 6.90 8.57 8.34
C ALA A 12 7.91 8.71 7.18
N THR A 13 8.91 7.83 7.11
CA THR A 13 9.69 7.68 5.87
C THR A 13 8.71 7.42 4.74
N LYS A 14 8.79 8.16 3.63
CA LYS A 14 7.88 7.99 2.49
C LYS A 14 7.85 6.50 2.11
N PRO A 15 6.69 5.85 1.98
CA PRO A 15 6.64 4.45 1.59
C PRO A 15 7.35 4.28 0.25
N VAL A 16 8.32 3.37 0.24
CA VAL A 16 9.03 2.98 -0.97
C VAL A 16 8.15 1.93 -1.62
N LEU A 17 7.36 2.32 -2.61
CA LEU A 17 6.56 1.37 -3.37
C LEU A 17 7.44 0.69 -4.41
N GLU A 18 7.44 -0.64 -4.39
CA GLU A 18 7.98 -1.46 -5.47
C GLU A 18 6.84 -1.94 -6.36
N ILE A 19 6.92 -1.59 -7.64
CA ILE A 19 5.90 -1.92 -8.64
C ILE A 19 6.48 -3.00 -9.56
N LEU A 20 5.87 -4.17 -9.56
CA LEU A 20 6.30 -5.32 -10.34
C LEU A 20 5.23 -5.59 -11.41
N ALA A 21 5.59 -5.39 -12.69
CA ALA A 21 4.71 -5.75 -13.79
C ALA A 21 4.54 -7.27 -13.88
N ILE A 22 3.30 -7.74 -13.99
CA ILE A 22 2.97 -9.13 -14.34
C ILE A 22 2.69 -9.22 -15.84
N SER A 23 2.00 -8.20 -16.37
CA SER A 23 1.68 -8.01 -17.78
C SER A 23 1.80 -6.53 -18.15
N ASP A 24 1.40 -6.14 -19.37
CA ASP A 24 1.33 -4.75 -19.80
C ASP A 24 0.16 -3.97 -19.16
N HIS A 25 -0.79 -4.68 -18.55
CA HIS A 25 -2.00 -4.13 -17.94
C HIS A 25 -2.15 -4.47 -16.45
N GLU A 26 -1.29 -5.33 -15.88
CA GLU A 26 -1.36 -5.74 -14.47
C GLU A 26 -0.06 -5.50 -13.71
N TRP A 27 -0.17 -4.98 -12.48
CA TRP A 27 0.96 -4.72 -11.60
C TRP A 27 0.70 -5.21 -10.16
N ARG A 28 1.73 -5.83 -9.59
CA ARG A 28 1.85 -6.07 -8.14
C ARG A 28 2.43 -4.84 -7.48
N VAL A 29 1.81 -4.40 -6.38
CA VAL A 29 2.34 -3.31 -5.58
C VAL A 29 2.79 -3.84 -4.23
N CYS A 30 4.06 -3.57 -3.91
CA CYS A 30 4.72 -4.03 -2.72
C CYS A 30 5.27 -2.86 -1.87
N ASP A 31 5.26 -3.02 -0.55
CA ASP A 31 6.02 -2.16 0.35
C ASP A 31 7.48 -2.62 0.34
N GLY A 32 8.34 -1.84 -0.31
CA GLY A 32 9.77 -2.10 -0.46
C GLY A 32 10.59 -1.95 0.81
N ARG A 33 9.97 -1.61 1.95
CA ARG A 33 10.63 -1.70 3.26
C ARG A 33 10.73 -3.12 3.78
N PHE A 34 9.89 -4.04 3.28
CA PHE A 34 9.88 -5.45 3.68
C PHE A 34 10.76 -6.30 2.75
N ALA A 35 11.35 -7.39 3.26
CA ALA A 35 12.13 -8.27 2.42
C ALA A 35 11.23 -9.04 1.45
N GLN A 36 11.79 -9.47 0.32
CA GLN A 36 11.03 -10.16 -0.75
C GLN A 36 10.23 -11.38 -0.28
N ARG A 37 10.62 -12.02 0.84
CA ARG A 37 10.00 -13.22 1.37
C ARG A 37 8.88 -12.94 2.38
N ASP A 38 8.72 -11.69 2.79
CA ASP A 38 7.71 -11.30 3.76
C ASP A 38 6.34 -11.25 3.08
N ALA A 39 5.43 -12.13 3.49
CA ALA A 39 4.02 -12.06 3.10
C ALA A 39 3.37 -10.67 3.24
N PRO A 40 3.63 -9.86 4.31
CA PRO A 40 3.05 -8.53 4.44
C PRO A 40 3.59 -7.49 3.44
N ARG A 41 4.63 -7.83 2.65
CA ARG A 41 5.16 -6.94 1.60
C ARG A 41 4.11 -6.62 0.55
N MET A 42 3.14 -7.49 0.31
CA MET A 42 2.14 -7.28 -0.73
C MET A 42 1.04 -6.32 -0.24
N LEU A 43 0.98 -5.13 -0.84
CA LEU A 43 -0.04 -4.12 -0.51
C LEU A 43 -1.32 -4.34 -1.33
N GLY A 44 -1.16 -4.73 -2.59
CA GLY A 44 -2.28 -4.86 -3.50
C GLY A 44 -1.88 -5.16 -4.94
N TYR A 45 -2.88 -5.07 -5.81
CA TYR A 45 -2.78 -5.27 -7.24
C TYR A 45 -3.45 -4.10 -7.97
N ILE A 46 -2.88 -3.72 -9.10
CA ILE A 46 -3.48 -2.76 -10.03
C ILE A 46 -3.73 -3.47 -11.35
N ASP A 47 -4.95 -3.35 -11.87
CA ASP A 47 -5.31 -3.79 -13.22
C ASP A 47 -5.76 -2.58 -14.06
N ARG A 48 -5.36 -2.55 -15.32
CA ARG A 48 -5.78 -1.54 -16.30
C ARG A 48 -6.94 -2.09 -17.10
N THR A 49 -8.11 -1.54 -16.86
CA THR A 49 -9.35 -1.90 -17.55
C THR A 49 -9.72 -0.83 -18.58
N SER A 50 -10.81 -1.06 -19.32
CA SER A 50 -11.40 -0.04 -20.20
C SER A 50 -11.96 1.16 -19.44
N ALA A 51 -12.24 1.01 -18.14
CA ALA A 51 -12.77 2.06 -17.28
C ALA A 51 -11.68 2.86 -16.55
N GLY A 52 -10.42 2.43 -16.57
CA GLY A 52 -9.32 3.11 -15.88
C GLY A 52 -8.37 2.13 -15.19
N TYR A 53 -7.88 2.51 -14.02
CA TYR A 53 -7.01 1.69 -13.18
C TYR A 53 -7.79 1.22 -11.95
N GLU A 54 -7.97 -0.08 -11.83
CA GLU A 54 -8.61 -0.72 -10.68
C GLU A 54 -7.55 -1.13 -9.67
N LEU A 55 -7.64 -0.61 -8.45
CA LEU A 55 -6.79 -0.97 -7.33
C LEU A 55 -7.53 -1.91 -6.40
N VAL A 56 -6.95 -3.09 -6.17
CA VAL A 56 -7.39 -4.04 -5.15
C VAL A 56 -6.38 -4.03 -4.00
N ARG A 57 -6.82 -3.59 -2.81
CA ARG A 57 -5.99 -3.64 -1.59
C ARG A 57 -6.14 -5.00 -0.91
N LEU A 58 -5.03 -5.54 -0.41
CA LEU A 58 -5.04 -6.81 0.33
C LEU A 58 -4.91 -6.61 1.84
N GLN A 59 -4.48 -5.43 2.27
CA GLN A 59 -4.37 -5.09 3.70
C GLN A 59 -5.66 -4.44 4.19
N HIS A 60 -6.17 -4.92 5.33
CA HIS A 60 -7.39 -4.45 6.00
C HIS A 60 -8.62 -4.45 5.09
N GLU A 61 -9.19 -5.64 4.90
CA GLU A 61 -10.37 -5.94 4.07
C GLU A 61 -10.18 -5.61 2.58
N PRO A 62 -10.50 -6.54 1.66
CA PRO A 62 -10.36 -6.28 0.23
C PRO A 62 -11.31 -5.17 -0.20
N ARG A 63 -10.77 -3.97 -0.43
CA ARG A 63 -11.48 -2.82 -1.01
C ARG A 63 -11.00 -2.58 -2.43
N VAL A 64 -11.96 -2.37 -3.33
CA VAL A 64 -11.73 -2.03 -4.73
C VAL A 64 -12.00 -0.54 -4.92
N GLN A 65 -11.06 0.16 -5.54
CA GLN A 65 -11.19 1.58 -5.89
C GLN A 65 -10.74 1.81 -7.32
N ILE A 66 -11.48 2.66 -8.05
CA ILE A 66 -11.20 2.99 -9.46
C ILE A 66 -10.58 4.38 -9.52
N PHE A 67 -9.53 4.51 -10.33
CA PHE A 67 -8.81 5.76 -10.54
C PHE A 67 -8.63 6.05 -12.03
N ASP A 68 -8.68 7.32 -12.40
CA ASP A 68 -8.43 7.77 -13.78
C ASP A 68 -6.94 7.72 -14.17
N SER A 69 -6.04 7.51 -13.21
CA SER A 69 -4.59 7.46 -13.45
C SER A 69 -3.88 6.46 -12.54
N LEU A 70 -2.82 5.84 -13.08
CA LEU A 70 -1.94 4.94 -12.34
C LEU A 70 -1.31 5.64 -11.12
N LYS A 71 -0.91 6.91 -11.28
CA LYS A 71 -0.35 7.71 -10.17
C LYS A 71 -1.35 7.86 -9.03
N GLY A 72 -2.63 8.13 -9.33
CA GLY A 72 -3.68 8.25 -8.32
C GLY A 72 -3.88 6.95 -7.52
N ALA A 73 -3.89 5.81 -8.21
CA ALA A 73 -3.97 4.50 -7.55
C ALA A 73 -2.77 4.24 -6.62
N LEU A 74 -1.57 4.63 -7.05
CA LEU A 74 -0.35 4.47 -6.24
C LEU A 74 -0.32 5.40 -5.02
N ASP A 75 -0.68 6.68 -5.18
CA ASP A 75 -0.76 7.63 -4.07
C ASP A 75 -1.77 7.13 -2.99
N ALA A 76 -2.87 6.50 -3.42
CA ALA A 76 -3.87 5.96 -2.49
C ALA A 76 -3.33 4.83 -1.58
N LEU A 77 -2.31 4.07 -2.02
CA LEU A 77 -1.65 3.02 -1.21
C LEU A 77 -0.70 3.59 -0.15
N ILE A 78 -0.30 4.85 -0.30
CA ILE A 78 0.63 5.54 0.60
C ILE A 78 -0.13 6.17 1.77
N GLU A 79 -1.36 6.61 1.53
CA GLU A 79 -2.19 7.18 2.57
C GLU A 79 -2.71 6.07 3.50
N PRO A 80 -2.46 6.16 4.83
CA PRO A 80 -3.10 5.26 5.77
C PRO A 80 -4.60 5.42 5.59
N SER A 81 -5.29 4.32 5.37
CA SER A 81 -6.76 4.31 5.28
C SER A 81 -7.28 5.00 6.53
N SER A 82 -7.82 6.20 6.39
CA SER A 82 -8.25 7.06 7.49
C SER A 82 -9.54 6.55 8.15
N ASP A 83 -9.70 5.22 8.21
CA ASP A 83 -10.84 4.47 8.74
C ASP A 83 -10.65 4.14 10.24
N GLU A 84 -9.48 4.44 10.82
CA GLU A 84 -9.29 4.42 12.28
C GLU A 84 -9.65 5.78 12.88
N LEU A 85 -10.94 6.12 12.87
CA LEU A 85 -11.46 7.09 13.84
C LEU A 85 -11.35 6.47 15.23
N PRO A 86 -10.75 7.13 16.23
CA PRO A 86 -10.88 6.71 17.62
C PRO A 86 -12.34 6.95 18.04
N GLY A 87 -13.16 5.90 18.02
CA GLY A 87 -14.45 5.91 18.69
C GLY A 87 -14.22 6.05 20.19
N GLY A 88 -14.63 7.19 20.73
CA GLY A 88 -14.52 7.54 22.16
C GLY A 88 -15.60 6.93 23.04
#